data_AF-S7PRS0-F1
#
_entry.id   AF-S7PRS0-F1
#
_cell.length_a   1.000
_cell.length_b   1.000
_cell.length_c   1.000
_cell.angle_alpha   90.00
_cell.angle_beta   90.00
_cell.angle_gamma   90.00
#
_symmetry.space_group_name_H-M   'P 1'
#
loop_
_entity.id
_entity.type
_entity.pdbx_description
1 polymer ?
#
loop_
_entity_poly.entity_id
_entity_poly.type
_entity_poly.pdbx_seq_one_letter_code
_entity_poly.pdbx_strand_id
1 'polypeptide(L)'
;MSDQSSAQQPSFLSDVFKLPLPDLPEMRSAKTSSSTKGPTDAQRTMLERKQLRWVIYDEDLAERVAQKADAIAAKVEIDERDDTLRTSWRGRVYPPHTSTLLTRMVNSEEDAREWIHQVLVHPALACVRATRGNGIGGIVGEQLYIASSPAEEAKAIADGLFYTDRFSKKRFDKIQKNPYIADGALSNAGKRAARFLWPGPDAERIHHDTKLLVQVWTEMLDNNVQHAVLTSYETTLFFYRPLEDLNTLFMSKSYRIEAGMQNDPTLRAIYAWMLSALGSLDVELPRVDADWKTRLTTYLKEHPEEDTVRHGVDVGSVESVGEGLRTAQARHETGTGRDTRSITSYRDRLQMYADPPVPHGAAPGEDEAPSERSSTTGRTTPHPPPPSPDTTPKASRVLPRSAPSAHEPPRSMVPPDDRQEGSSRSGRHHAAQRGTRGSGASRGRQGGRKGGDVL
;
A
#
# COMPACT_ATOMS: atom_id res chain seq x y z
N MET A 1 -33.95 17.68 -20.25
CA MET A 1 -32.71 18.29 -19.72
C MET A 1 -32.89 18.38 -18.22
N SER A 2 -32.18 17.55 -17.46
CA SER A 2 -32.12 17.69 -16.01
C SER A 2 -31.44 19.02 -15.66
N ASP A 3 -31.80 19.62 -14.53
CA ASP A 3 -31.08 20.78 -14.02
C ASP A 3 -29.59 20.42 -13.90
N GLN A 4 -28.72 21.18 -14.57
CA GLN A 4 -27.31 21.14 -14.25
C GLN A 4 -27.13 21.89 -12.94
N SER A 5 -27.36 21.18 -11.84
CA SER A 5 -27.04 21.70 -10.51
C SER A 5 -25.62 22.23 -10.55
N SER A 6 -25.45 23.47 -10.09
CA SER A 6 -24.19 24.21 -10.21
C SER A 6 -23.10 23.46 -9.45
N ALA A 7 -22.36 22.61 -10.16
CA ALA A 7 -21.50 21.58 -9.57
C ALA A 7 -20.52 22.26 -8.61
N GLN A 8 -20.75 22.06 -7.31
CA GLN A 8 -20.23 22.92 -6.25
C GLN A 8 -18.70 22.95 -6.37
N GLN A 9 -18.16 24.14 -6.63
CA GLN A 9 -16.73 24.29 -6.86
C GLN A 9 -16.00 23.96 -5.54
N PRO A 10 -15.04 23.01 -5.54
CA PRO A 10 -14.27 22.70 -4.34
C PRO A 10 -13.52 23.95 -3.86
N SER A 11 -13.83 24.41 -2.64
CA SER A 11 -13.09 25.50 -1.97
C SER A 11 -11.96 24.95 -1.11
N PHE A 12 -12.10 23.71 -0.61
CA PHE A 12 -11.07 22.98 0.13
C PHE A 12 -10.76 21.65 -0.56
N LEU A 13 -9.56 21.13 -0.36
CA LEU A 13 -9.17 19.82 -0.89
C LEU A 13 -10.08 18.68 -0.41
N SER A 14 -10.63 18.79 0.80
CA SER A 14 -11.64 17.85 1.35
C SER A 14 -12.94 17.80 0.54
N ASP A 15 -13.25 18.81 -0.27
CA ASP A 15 -14.44 18.82 -1.12
C ASP A 15 -14.25 17.99 -2.40
N VAL A 16 -13.00 17.76 -2.84
CA VAL A 16 -12.69 16.88 -3.98
C VAL A 16 -13.15 15.44 -3.69
N PHE A 17 -13.02 14.98 -2.46
CA PHE A 17 -13.44 13.63 -2.04
C PHE A 17 -14.96 13.45 -1.94
N LYS A 18 -15.74 14.53 -2.10
CA LYS A 18 -17.21 14.50 -2.11
C LYS A 18 -17.77 14.41 -3.53
N LEU A 19 -16.95 14.71 -4.53
CA LEU A 19 -17.32 14.67 -5.95
C LEU A 19 -17.70 13.24 -6.36
N PRO A 20 -18.70 13.06 -7.25
CA PRO A 20 -19.00 11.75 -7.79
C PRO A 20 -17.86 11.24 -8.68
N LEU A 21 -17.55 9.95 -8.57
CA LEU A 21 -16.74 9.24 -9.55
C LEU A 21 -17.52 9.13 -10.88
N PRO A 22 -16.82 9.07 -12.04
CA PRO A 22 -17.45 8.89 -13.33
C PRO A 22 -18.11 7.51 -13.43
N ASP A 23 -18.96 7.34 -14.44
CA ASP A 23 -19.53 6.04 -14.74
C ASP A 23 -18.44 5.00 -15.02
N LEU A 24 -18.63 3.80 -14.48
CA LEU A 24 -17.83 2.63 -14.76
C LEU A 24 -18.07 2.20 -16.24
N PRO A 25 -17.07 2.25 -17.14
CA PRO A 25 -17.17 1.66 -18.49
C PRO A 25 -17.61 0.18 -18.51
N GLU A 26 -18.11 -0.27 -19.66
CA GLU A 26 -18.58 -1.65 -19.80
C GLU A 26 -17.40 -2.63 -19.93
N MET A 27 -17.36 -3.71 -19.13
CA MET A 27 -16.43 -4.81 -19.40
C MET A 27 -16.90 -5.59 -20.63
N ARG A 28 -16.07 -5.63 -21.70
CA ARG A 28 -16.37 -6.36 -22.94
C ARG A 28 -16.65 -7.85 -22.72
N SER A 29 -16.07 -8.44 -21.69
CA SER A 29 -16.45 -9.77 -21.21
C SER A 29 -16.04 -9.98 -19.75
N ALA A 30 -16.79 -10.80 -19.01
CA ALA A 30 -16.40 -11.26 -17.68
C ALA A 30 -15.13 -12.15 -17.65
N LYS A 31 -14.58 -12.51 -18.82
CA LYS A 31 -13.28 -13.20 -18.94
C LYS A 31 -12.10 -12.23 -19.05
N THR A 32 -12.36 -10.94 -19.30
CA THR A 32 -11.32 -9.91 -19.42
C THR A 32 -10.63 -9.62 -18.08
N SER A 33 -11.32 -9.84 -16.96
CA SER A 33 -10.81 -9.60 -15.59
C SER A 33 -10.23 -10.84 -14.90
N SER A 34 -10.35 -12.05 -15.47
CA SER A 34 -10.25 -13.30 -14.70
C SER A 34 -8.86 -13.98 -14.70
N SER A 35 -7.76 -13.24 -14.86
CA SER A 35 -6.44 -13.82 -15.20
C SER A 35 -5.30 -13.57 -14.19
N THR A 36 -5.56 -13.71 -12.88
CA THR A 36 -4.48 -13.75 -11.88
C THR A 36 -3.58 -14.96 -12.12
N LYS A 37 -2.32 -14.70 -12.50
CA LYS A 37 -1.29 -15.72 -12.71
C LYS A 37 -1.07 -16.52 -11.41
N GLY A 38 -0.74 -17.80 -11.54
CA GLY A 38 -0.38 -18.63 -10.39
C GLY A 38 1.02 -18.26 -9.87
N PRO A 39 1.31 -18.52 -8.57
CA PRO A 39 2.65 -18.38 -8.03
C PRO A 39 3.69 -19.14 -8.86
N THR A 40 4.75 -18.43 -9.25
CA THR A 40 5.92 -18.98 -9.91
C THR A 40 6.68 -19.92 -8.98
N ASP A 41 7.53 -20.77 -9.54
CA ASP A 41 8.33 -21.72 -8.75
C ASP A 41 9.26 -21.00 -7.76
N ALA A 42 9.75 -19.80 -8.12
CA ALA A 42 10.53 -18.94 -7.23
C ALA A 42 9.72 -18.38 -6.05
N GLN A 43 8.42 -18.14 -6.24
CA GLN A 43 7.51 -17.76 -5.15
C GLN A 43 7.17 -18.98 -4.28
N ARG A 44 6.88 -20.14 -4.87
CA ARG A 44 6.63 -21.41 -4.13
C ARG A 44 7.82 -21.83 -3.28
N THR A 45 9.04 -21.75 -3.84
CA THR A 45 10.31 -22.08 -3.16
C THR A 45 10.91 -20.92 -2.36
N MET A 46 10.14 -19.87 -2.07
CA MET A 46 10.58 -18.75 -1.22
C MET A 46 11.02 -19.26 0.16
N LEU A 47 12.17 -18.79 0.65
CA LEU A 47 12.69 -19.13 1.99
C LEU A 47 11.63 -18.93 3.08
N GLU A 48 11.47 -19.91 3.98
CA GLU A 48 10.44 -19.93 5.03
C GLU A 48 10.40 -18.65 5.91
N ARG A 49 11.56 -18.04 6.18
CA ARG A 49 11.67 -16.76 6.92
C ARG A 49 11.16 -15.53 6.16
N LYS A 50 10.96 -15.64 4.84
CA LYS A 50 10.35 -14.61 3.98
C LYS A 50 8.89 -14.92 3.65
N GLN A 51 8.40 -16.14 3.83
CA GLN A 51 7.00 -16.47 3.51
C GLN A 51 6.02 -15.67 4.39
N LEU A 52 4.84 -15.38 3.84
CA LEU A 52 3.71 -14.87 4.62
C LEU A 52 3.25 -16.00 5.57
N ARG A 53 3.06 -15.68 6.86
CA ARG A 53 2.57 -16.62 7.88
C ARG A 53 1.24 -16.21 8.47
N TRP A 54 0.94 -14.92 8.46
CA TRP A 54 -0.19 -14.33 9.19
C TRP A 54 -0.89 -13.26 8.34
N VAL A 55 -2.22 -13.37 8.20
CA VAL A 55 -3.05 -12.30 7.61
C VAL A 55 -3.97 -11.76 8.70
N ILE A 56 -4.00 -10.44 8.87
CA ILE A 56 -4.89 -9.76 9.83
C ILE A 56 -5.86 -8.90 9.04
N TYR A 57 -7.13 -9.29 9.06
CA TYR A 57 -8.22 -8.48 8.55
C TYR A 57 -8.62 -7.45 9.59
N ASP A 58 -8.57 -6.17 9.21
CA ASP A 58 -9.05 -5.05 10.01
C ASP A 58 -9.91 -4.14 9.13
N GLU A 59 -11.21 -4.26 9.32
CA GLU A 59 -12.25 -3.58 8.55
C GLU A 59 -12.05 -2.05 8.44
N ASP A 60 -11.45 -1.43 9.47
CA ASP A 60 -11.26 0.02 9.56
C ASP A 60 -9.80 0.45 9.28
N LEU A 61 -8.93 -0.45 8.80
CA LEU A 61 -7.49 -0.21 8.61
C LEU A 61 -7.20 1.07 7.82
N ALA A 62 -7.85 1.24 6.66
CA ALA A 62 -7.70 2.44 5.84
C ALA A 62 -8.60 3.60 6.28
N GLU A 63 -9.76 3.32 6.90
CA GLU A 63 -10.69 4.34 7.37
C GLU A 63 -10.09 5.17 8.51
N ARG A 64 -9.38 4.55 9.46
CA ARG A 64 -8.63 5.27 10.52
C ARG A 64 -7.56 6.21 9.96
N VAL A 65 -6.98 5.88 8.82
CA VAL A 65 -6.00 6.76 8.12
C VAL A 65 -6.74 7.85 7.33
N ALA A 66 -7.87 7.53 6.69
CA ALA A 66 -8.71 8.48 5.96
C ALA A 66 -9.24 9.60 6.87
N GLN A 67 -9.77 9.27 8.06
CA GLN A 67 -10.27 10.24 9.03
C GLN A 67 -9.19 11.25 9.47
N LYS A 68 -7.93 10.81 9.62
CA LYS A 68 -6.80 11.71 9.88
C LYS A 68 -6.45 12.56 8.64
N ALA A 69 -6.52 11.97 7.45
CA ALA A 69 -6.24 12.64 6.18
C ALA A 69 -7.26 13.74 5.85
N ASP A 70 -8.53 13.57 6.23
CA ASP A 70 -9.59 14.57 6.10
C ASP A 70 -9.27 15.83 6.91
N ALA A 71 -8.79 15.68 8.15
CA ALA A 71 -8.32 16.78 9.00
C ALA A 71 -7.02 17.46 8.50
N ILE A 72 -6.37 16.91 7.48
CA ILE A 72 -5.29 17.56 6.72
C ILE A 72 -5.86 18.24 5.47
N ALA A 73 -6.69 17.55 4.69
CA ALA A 73 -7.29 18.08 3.46
C ALA A 73 -8.18 19.31 3.69
N ALA A 74 -8.90 19.35 4.81
CA ALA A 74 -9.73 20.50 5.20
C ALA A 74 -8.92 21.79 5.51
N LYS A 75 -7.58 21.73 5.55
CA LYS A 75 -6.69 22.88 5.72
C LYS A 75 -6.07 23.38 4.42
N VAL A 76 -6.31 22.67 3.31
CA VAL A 76 -5.71 22.97 2.00
C VAL A 76 -6.76 23.74 1.19
N GLU A 77 -6.68 25.06 1.27
CA GLU A 77 -7.51 25.99 0.48
C GLU A 77 -7.18 25.91 -1.01
N ILE A 78 -8.21 26.05 -1.83
CA ILE A 78 -8.14 26.10 -3.30
C ILE A 78 -8.37 27.56 -3.69
N ASP A 79 -7.28 28.33 -3.86
CA ASP A 79 -7.38 29.77 -4.17
C ASP A 79 -8.17 30.01 -5.47
N GLU A 80 -9.30 30.70 -5.34
CA GLU A 80 -10.19 31.04 -6.44
C GLU A 80 -9.60 32.10 -7.38
N ARG A 81 -8.54 32.80 -6.97
CA ARG A 81 -7.98 33.97 -7.68
C ARG A 81 -7.03 33.61 -8.84
N ASP A 82 -6.42 32.42 -8.84
CA ASP A 82 -5.59 31.94 -9.95
C ASP A 82 -6.37 30.93 -10.80
N ASP A 83 -7.18 31.45 -11.72
CA ASP A 83 -7.94 30.65 -12.68
C ASP A 83 -7.06 29.71 -13.53
N THR A 84 -5.80 30.07 -13.78
CA THR A 84 -4.90 29.27 -14.63
C THR A 84 -4.43 28.04 -13.88
N LEU A 85 -3.93 28.23 -12.66
CA LEU A 85 -3.53 27.16 -11.76
C LEU A 85 -4.73 26.29 -11.36
N ARG A 86 -5.86 26.92 -11.01
CA ARG A 86 -7.12 26.26 -10.65
C ARG A 86 -7.63 25.36 -11.78
N THR A 87 -7.63 25.84 -13.03
CA THR A 87 -8.02 25.04 -14.20
C THR A 87 -7.05 23.88 -14.46
N SER A 88 -5.73 24.16 -14.44
CA SER A 88 -4.67 23.17 -14.67
C SER A 88 -4.66 22.04 -13.62
N TRP A 89 -4.94 22.38 -12.36
CA TRP A 89 -5.06 21.41 -11.27
C TRP A 89 -6.40 20.67 -11.30
N ARG A 90 -7.54 21.37 -11.53
CA ARG A 90 -8.87 20.76 -11.65
C ARG A 90 -8.91 19.70 -12.76
N GLY A 91 -8.21 19.91 -13.88
CA GLY A 91 -8.05 18.91 -14.95
C GLY A 91 -7.35 17.61 -14.54
N ARG A 92 -6.77 17.54 -13.33
CA ARG A 92 -6.05 16.37 -12.78
C ARG A 92 -6.74 15.72 -11.59
N VAL A 93 -7.79 16.33 -11.05
CA VAL A 93 -8.51 15.83 -9.85
C VAL A 93 -10.03 15.73 -10.02
N TYR A 94 -10.63 16.47 -10.97
CA TYR A 94 -12.08 16.45 -11.17
C TYR A 94 -12.46 15.20 -11.99
N PRO A 95 -13.14 14.19 -11.41
CA PRO A 95 -13.22 12.87 -12.02
C PRO A 95 -13.86 12.82 -13.43
N PRO A 96 -14.88 13.65 -13.75
CA PRO A 96 -15.38 13.76 -15.12
C PRO A 96 -14.38 14.33 -16.15
N HIS A 97 -13.40 15.14 -15.73
CA HIS A 97 -12.35 15.62 -16.64
C HIS A 97 -11.29 14.55 -16.88
N THR A 98 -10.81 13.88 -15.82
CA THR A 98 -9.75 12.88 -15.97
C THR A 98 -10.21 11.64 -16.73
N SER A 99 -11.51 11.31 -16.68
CA SER A 99 -12.10 10.23 -17.47
C SER A 99 -12.42 10.59 -18.93
N THR A 100 -12.31 11.85 -19.35
CA THR A 100 -12.78 12.32 -20.67
C THR A 100 -12.10 11.63 -21.87
N LEU A 101 -10.87 11.14 -21.71
CA LEU A 101 -10.09 10.48 -22.77
C LEU A 101 -10.06 8.95 -22.66
N LEU A 102 -10.79 8.36 -21.71
CA LEU A 102 -10.80 6.91 -21.48
C LEU A 102 -11.76 6.18 -22.43
N THR A 103 -11.50 4.89 -22.65
CA THR A 103 -12.47 4.02 -23.33
C THR A 103 -13.74 3.84 -22.51
N ARG A 104 -14.89 3.84 -23.19
CA ARG A 104 -16.18 3.47 -22.59
C ARG A 104 -16.37 1.95 -22.44
N MET A 105 -15.45 1.15 -22.97
CA MET A 105 -15.47 -0.29 -22.89
C MET A 105 -14.08 -0.86 -22.59
N VAL A 106 -13.94 -1.54 -21.46
CA VAL A 106 -12.72 -2.24 -21.04
C VAL A 106 -12.56 -3.48 -21.92
N ASN A 107 -11.55 -3.48 -22.78
CA ASN A 107 -11.20 -4.60 -23.66
C ASN A 107 -10.12 -5.50 -23.06
N SER A 108 -9.31 -4.96 -22.16
CA SER A 108 -8.09 -5.53 -21.60
C SER A 108 -7.81 -5.05 -20.18
N GLU A 109 -6.87 -5.72 -19.51
CA GLU A 109 -6.29 -5.33 -18.21
C GLU A 109 -5.67 -3.91 -18.27
N GLU A 110 -5.10 -3.52 -19.41
CA GLU A 110 -4.53 -2.19 -19.66
C GLU A 110 -5.59 -1.07 -19.63
N ASP A 111 -6.77 -1.30 -20.23
CA ASP A 111 -7.87 -0.33 -20.21
C ASP A 111 -8.39 -0.08 -18.79
N ALA A 112 -8.46 -1.14 -17.97
CA ALA A 112 -8.84 -1.04 -16.57
C ALA A 112 -7.76 -0.29 -15.76
N ARG A 113 -6.47 -0.61 -15.97
CA ARG A 113 -5.34 0.07 -15.33
C ARG A 113 -5.32 1.57 -15.64
N GLU A 114 -5.49 1.95 -16.90
CA GLU A 114 -5.49 3.37 -17.30
C GLU A 114 -6.71 4.10 -16.71
N TRP A 115 -7.89 3.46 -16.63
CA TRP A 115 -9.04 4.04 -15.93
C TRP A 115 -8.75 4.27 -14.45
N ILE A 116 -8.23 3.26 -13.76
CA ILE A 116 -7.82 3.34 -12.35
C ILE A 116 -6.78 4.45 -12.14
N HIS A 117 -5.82 4.55 -13.06
CA HIS A 117 -4.77 5.56 -13.01
C HIS A 117 -5.34 6.98 -13.14
N GLN A 118 -6.19 7.26 -14.13
CA GLN A 118 -6.74 8.60 -14.32
C GLN A 118 -7.88 8.98 -13.35
N VAL A 119 -8.68 8.03 -12.88
CA VAL A 119 -9.86 8.31 -12.03
C VAL A 119 -9.53 8.30 -10.53
N LEU A 120 -8.56 7.50 -10.09
CA LEU A 120 -8.26 7.32 -8.67
C LEU A 120 -6.82 7.71 -8.30
N VAL A 121 -5.84 7.15 -9.00
CA VAL A 121 -4.42 7.21 -8.57
C VAL A 121 -3.77 8.57 -8.86
N HIS A 122 -3.95 9.13 -10.05
CA HIS A 122 -3.46 10.46 -10.41
C HIS A 122 -4.18 11.60 -9.67
N PRO A 123 -5.52 11.56 -9.49
CA PRO A 123 -6.22 12.48 -8.59
C PRO A 123 -5.70 12.44 -7.16
N ALA A 124 -5.55 11.24 -6.55
CA ALA A 124 -4.96 11.13 -5.21
C ALA A 124 -3.54 11.71 -5.14
N LEU A 125 -2.68 11.43 -6.13
CA LEU A 125 -1.34 12.00 -6.23
C LEU A 125 -1.35 13.54 -6.34
N ALA A 126 -2.28 14.11 -7.12
CA ALA A 126 -2.44 15.56 -7.27
C ALA A 126 -2.97 16.21 -5.97
N CYS A 127 -3.81 15.51 -5.20
CA CYS A 127 -4.22 15.92 -3.86
C CYS A 127 -3.04 15.87 -2.87
N VAL A 128 -2.22 14.81 -2.87
CA VAL A 128 -1.02 14.73 -2.00
C VAL A 128 -0.02 15.84 -2.31
N ARG A 129 0.20 16.16 -3.60
CA ARG A 129 1.04 17.29 -4.03
C ARG A 129 0.49 18.63 -3.50
N ALA A 130 -0.82 18.87 -3.60
CA ALA A 130 -1.45 20.08 -3.08
C ALA A 130 -1.30 20.19 -1.55
N THR A 131 -1.52 19.09 -0.82
CA THR A 131 -1.30 19.01 0.63
C THR A 131 0.12 19.35 1.04
N ARG A 132 1.13 18.74 0.40
CA ARG A 132 2.53 18.96 0.78
C ARG A 132 3.11 20.30 0.31
N GLY A 133 2.45 20.96 -0.66
CA GLY A 133 2.72 22.35 -1.02
C GLY A 133 1.90 23.40 -0.27
N ASN A 134 1.03 23.00 0.66
CA ASN A 134 0.07 23.89 1.35
C ASN A 134 -0.78 24.73 0.37
N GLY A 135 -1.27 24.09 -0.70
CA GLY A 135 -2.08 24.72 -1.75
C GLY A 135 -1.86 24.07 -3.11
N ILE A 136 -2.80 24.28 -4.04
CA ILE A 136 -2.80 23.65 -5.37
C ILE A 136 -1.57 23.99 -6.25
N GLY A 137 -0.80 25.03 -5.89
CA GLY A 137 0.47 25.43 -6.52
C GLY A 137 1.69 24.57 -6.17
N GLY A 138 1.54 23.56 -5.32
CA GLY A 138 2.61 22.76 -4.68
C GLY A 138 3.57 21.95 -5.56
N ILE A 139 3.68 22.21 -6.85
CA ILE A 139 4.33 21.33 -7.85
C ILE A 139 5.84 21.66 -8.02
N VAL A 140 6.33 22.78 -7.48
CA VAL A 140 7.68 23.31 -7.78
C VAL A 140 8.82 22.66 -6.96
N GLY A 141 8.52 21.98 -5.84
CA GLY A 141 9.53 21.59 -4.83
C GLY A 141 9.99 20.14 -4.82
N GLU A 142 9.07 19.17 -4.86
CA GLU A 142 9.40 17.73 -4.85
C GLU A 142 8.63 16.98 -5.93
N GLN A 143 9.35 16.27 -6.80
CA GLN A 143 8.72 15.35 -7.76
C GLN A 143 8.25 14.09 -7.01
N LEU A 144 7.06 14.18 -6.41
CA LEU A 144 6.23 13.02 -6.16
C LEU A 144 5.65 12.54 -7.48
N TYR A 145 5.91 11.29 -7.87
CA TYR A 145 5.38 10.71 -9.11
C TYR A 145 5.05 9.23 -8.93
N ILE A 146 4.31 8.69 -9.90
CA ILE A 146 3.99 7.28 -9.98
C ILE A 146 4.49 6.78 -11.34
N ALA A 147 5.18 5.64 -11.35
CA ALA A 147 5.73 5.02 -12.54
C ALA A 147 5.75 3.50 -12.36
N SER A 148 5.54 2.74 -13.44
CA SER A 148 5.53 1.28 -13.39
C SER A 148 6.87 0.71 -12.92
N SER A 149 6.83 -0.46 -12.28
CA SER A 149 8.03 -1.15 -11.84
C SER A 149 8.95 -1.46 -13.05
N PRO A 150 10.29 -1.31 -12.91
CA PRO A 150 11.20 -1.79 -13.94
C PRO A 150 10.98 -3.29 -14.16
N ALA A 151 10.93 -3.70 -15.43
CA ALA A 151 10.75 -5.09 -15.80
C ALA A 151 12.03 -5.90 -15.54
N GLU A 152 12.08 -6.57 -14.39
CA GLU A 152 13.10 -7.56 -14.07
C GLU A 152 12.62 -8.97 -14.42
N GLU A 153 13.50 -9.78 -15.03
CA GLU A 153 13.18 -11.14 -15.43
C GLU A 153 12.83 -12.01 -14.20
N ALA A 154 11.75 -12.79 -14.32
CA ALA A 154 11.14 -13.61 -13.26
C ALA A 154 10.59 -12.87 -12.01
N LYS A 155 10.50 -11.53 -11.99
CA LYS A 155 9.76 -10.80 -10.94
C LYS A 155 8.31 -10.50 -11.33
N ALA A 156 7.46 -10.36 -10.33
CA ALA A 156 6.15 -9.75 -10.49
C ALA A 156 6.32 -8.22 -10.66
N ILE A 157 5.59 -7.63 -11.61
CA ILE A 157 5.70 -6.22 -11.99
C ILE A 157 4.50 -5.48 -11.43
N ALA A 158 4.76 -4.66 -10.41
CA ALA A 158 3.80 -3.72 -9.84
C ALA A 158 3.44 -2.63 -10.88
N ASP A 159 2.15 -2.37 -11.04
CA ASP A 159 1.59 -1.47 -12.07
C ASP A 159 2.04 0.00 -11.91
N GLY A 160 2.17 0.45 -10.66
CA GLY A 160 2.55 1.83 -10.33
C GLY A 160 3.23 1.96 -8.97
N LEU A 161 4.56 2.05 -8.99
CA LEU A 161 5.38 2.38 -7.82
C LEU A 161 5.27 3.87 -7.49
N PHE A 162 5.16 4.22 -6.20
CA PHE A 162 5.04 5.63 -5.75
C PHE A 162 6.39 6.18 -5.26
N TYR A 163 6.90 7.23 -5.91
CA TYR A 163 8.26 7.71 -5.73
C TYR A 163 8.37 9.11 -5.10
N THR A 164 9.54 9.39 -4.54
CA THR A 164 9.99 10.74 -4.14
C THR A 164 11.35 11.04 -4.78
N ASP A 165 11.57 12.28 -5.23
CA ASP A 165 12.72 12.68 -6.06
C ASP A 165 14.11 12.62 -5.36
N ARG A 166 14.15 12.40 -4.03
CA ARG A 166 15.35 12.56 -3.20
C ARG A 166 16.48 11.53 -3.45
N PHE A 167 16.36 10.66 -4.46
CA PHE A 167 17.19 9.46 -4.64
C PHE A 167 17.90 9.29 -6.00
N SER A 168 17.75 10.22 -6.95
CA SER A 168 18.10 10.06 -8.38
C SER A 168 19.56 9.71 -8.76
N LYS A 169 20.50 9.55 -7.82
CA LYS A 169 21.90 9.10 -8.07
C LYS A 169 22.51 8.10 -7.07
N LYS A 170 21.73 7.48 -6.18
CA LYS A 170 22.17 6.30 -5.41
C LYS A 170 21.30 5.10 -5.78
N ARG A 171 21.80 3.88 -5.57
CA ARG A 171 21.01 2.64 -5.74
C ARG A 171 19.68 2.83 -5.01
N PHE A 172 18.57 2.65 -5.71
CA PHE A 172 17.25 2.90 -5.15
C PHE A 172 16.98 1.99 -3.94
N ASP A 173 16.88 2.61 -2.77
CA ASP A 173 16.12 2.03 -1.67
C ASP A 173 14.65 2.04 -2.10
N LYS A 174 14.17 0.82 -2.38
CA LYS A 174 12.98 0.46 -3.15
C LYS A 174 11.67 1.02 -2.56
N ILE A 175 10.67 1.33 -3.41
CA ILE A 175 9.26 1.55 -3.00
C ILE A 175 8.26 0.81 -3.93
N GLN A 176 7.13 0.32 -3.38
CA GLN A 176 6.14 -0.69 -3.89
C GLN A 176 4.93 -0.22 -4.73
N LYS A 177 4.20 -1.18 -5.37
CA LYS A 177 2.74 -1.51 -5.17
C LYS A 177 2.07 -2.58 -6.12
N ASN A 178 1.73 -3.78 -5.60
CA ASN A 178 0.53 -4.67 -5.78
C ASN A 178 -0.11 -5.10 -7.16
N PRO A 179 -0.74 -6.33 -7.31
CA PRO A 179 -2.23 -6.55 -7.15
C PRO A 179 -2.84 -7.99 -6.81
N TYR A 180 -4.16 -8.37 -6.63
CA TYR A 180 -5.55 -7.81 -6.30
C TYR A 180 -6.55 -8.85 -5.66
N ILE A 181 -7.16 -8.68 -4.43
CA ILE A 181 -8.00 -9.69 -3.66
C ILE A 181 -9.55 -9.56 -3.77
N ALA A 182 -10.28 -10.69 -3.85
CA ALA A 182 -11.74 -10.78 -3.93
C ALA A 182 -12.49 -11.02 -2.58
N ASP A 183 -13.77 -10.64 -2.53
CA ASP A 183 -14.69 -10.90 -1.41
C ASP A 183 -15.17 -12.36 -1.36
N GLY A 184 -15.45 -12.88 -0.14
CA GLY A 184 -16.13 -14.16 0.01
C GLY A 184 -16.33 -14.72 1.42
N ALA A 185 -15.46 -14.44 2.39
CA ALA A 185 -15.42 -15.23 3.65
C ALA A 185 -15.08 -14.49 4.96
N LEU A 186 -15.05 -13.15 4.98
CA LEU A 186 -14.64 -12.37 6.17
C LEU A 186 -15.71 -11.37 6.66
N SER A 187 -16.92 -11.39 6.10
CA SER A 187 -17.93 -10.33 6.19
C SER A 187 -18.74 -10.21 7.50
N ASN A 188 -18.38 -10.95 8.56
CA ASN A 188 -18.88 -10.63 9.93
C ASN A 188 -17.89 -9.66 10.58
N ALA A 189 -18.40 -8.50 11.00
CA ALA A 189 -17.65 -7.27 11.29
C ALA A 189 -16.51 -7.40 12.32
N GLY A 190 -15.53 -6.50 12.19
CA GLY A 190 -14.43 -6.32 13.13
C GLY A 190 -13.09 -6.93 12.69
N LYS A 191 -12.28 -7.31 13.69
CA LYS A 191 -10.87 -7.67 13.52
C LYS A 191 -10.68 -9.19 13.61
N ARG A 192 -10.00 -9.78 12.62
CA ARG A 192 -9.73 -11.23 12.54
C ARG A 192 -8.26 -11.46 12.22
N ALA A 193 -7.69 -12.54 12.74
CA ALA A 193 -6.31 -12.94 12.47
C ALA A 193 -6.26 -14.40 12.03
N ALA A 194 -5.54 -14.66 10.93
CA ALA A 194 -5.51 -15.93 10.21
C ALA A 194 -4.09 -16.45 10.05
N ARG A 195 -3.92 -17.78 10.11
CA ARG A 195 -2.71 -18.41 9.58
C ARG A 195 -2.78 -18.40 8.05
N PHE A 196 -1.65 -18.11 7.42
CA PHE A 196 -1.44 -18.27 5.98
C PHE A 196 -0.53 -19.46 5.75
N LEU A 197 -1.05 -20.49 5.08
CA LEU A 197 -0.32 -21.68 4.68
C LEU A 197 0.22 -21.46 3.26
N TRP A 198 1.51 -21.12 3.17
CA TRP A 198 2.19 -20.83 1.91
C TRP A 198 2.05 -22.01 0.93
N PRO A 199 1.80 -21.76 -0.38
CA PRO A 199 1.65 -22.83 -1.36
C PRO A 199 2.99 -23.51 -1.63
N GLY A 200 3.01 -24.84 -1.46
CA GLY A 200 4.17 -25.67 -1.78
C GLY A 200 4.42 -25.83 -3.28
N PRO A 201 5.52 -26.50 -3.67
CA PRO A 201 5.75 -26.90 -5.07
C PRO A 201 4.59 -27.76 -5.57
N ASP A 202 4.18 -28.77 -4.81
CA ASP A 202 3.16 -29.77 -5.17
C ASP A 202 1.71 -29.26 -5.08
N ALA A 203 1.50 -27.96 -4.82
CA ALA A 203 0.18 -27.36 -4.76
C ALA A 203 -0.46 -27.25 -6.17
N GLU A 204 -1.12 -28.33 -6.62
CA GLU A 204 -1.81 -28.42 -7.92
C GLU A 204 -2.90 -27.34 -8.07
N ARG A 205 -3.65 -27.07 -7.00
CA ARG A 205 -4.79 -26.15 -6.99
C ARG A 205 -4.63 -25.15 -5.86
N ILE A 206 -4.24 -23.92 -6.23
CA ILE A 206 -4.11 -22.79 -5.32
C ILE A 206 -5.35 -21.91 -5.47
N HIS A 207 -6.05 -21.61 -4.36
CA HIS A 207 -7.23 -20.73 -4.36
C HIS A 207 -6.85 -19.32 -4.86
N HIS A 208 -7.81 -18.60 -5.45
CA HIS A 208 -7.57 -17.27 -6.05
C HIS A 208 -6.83 -16.35 -5.06
N ASP A 209 -7.40 -16.15 -3.86
CA ASP A 209 -6.85 -15.30 -2.80
C ASP A 209 -5.46 -15.74 -2.32
N THR A 210 -5.11 -17.02 -2.47
CA THR A 210 -3.80 -17.56 -2.07
C THR A 210 -2.72 -17.25 -3.10
N LYS A 211 -3.01 -17.33 -4.41
CA LYS A 211 -2.08 -16.93 -5.50
C LYS A 211 -1.57 -15.51 -5.33
N LEU A 212 -2.42 -14.73 -4.69
CA LEU A 212 -2.61 -13.31 -4.81
C LEU A 212 -2.10 -12.64 -3.53
N LEU A 213 -2.45 -13.18 -2.35
CA LEU A 213 -1.72 -12.88 -1.11
C LEU A 213 -0.23 -13.19 -1.28
N VAL A 214 0.11 -14.26 -2.01
CA VAL A 214 1.50 -14.51 -2.45
C VAL A 214 2.00 -13.41 -3.38
N GLN A 215 1.26 -13.03 -4.43
CA GLN A 215 1.68 -11.95 -5.35
C GLN A 215 1.94 -10.64 -4.60
N VAL A 216 0.92 -10.08 -3.94
CA VAL A 216 0.99 -8.91 -3.05
C VAL A 216 2.20 -9.00 -2.13
N TRP A 217 2.32 -10.09 -1.35
CA TRP A 217 3.41 -10.25 -0.40
C TRP A 217 4.80 -10.28 -1.06
N THR A 218 4.94 -10.95 -2.20
CA THR A 218 6.23 -11.02 -2.91
C THR A 218 6.61 -9.70 -3.56
N GLU A 219 5.68 -8.99 -4.20
CA GLU A 219 5.90 -7.63 -4.67
C GLU A 219 6.21 -6.66 -3.52
N MET A 220 5.59 -6.89 -2.36
CA MET A 220 5.87 -6.13 -1.14
C MET A 220 7.30 -6.36 -0.60
N LEU A 221 7.81 -7.60 -0.64
CA LEU A 221 9.19 -7.91 -0.28
C LEU A 221 10.19 -7.40 -1.33
N ASP A 222 9.90 -7.62 -2.61
CA ASP A 222 10.81 -7.27 -3.70
C ASP A 222 10.95 -5.77 -3.89
N ASN A 223 9.93 -4.98 -3.52
CA ASN A 223 9.98 -3.51 -3.51
C ASN A 223 10.05 -2.89 -2.09
N ASN A 224 10.23 -3.72 -1.05
CA ASN A 224 10.56 -3.38 0.34
C ASN A 224 9.92 -2.12 0.99
N VAL A 225 8.58 -2.04 1.12
CA VAL A 225 7.92 -1.05 2.02
C VAL A 225 6.83 -1.66 2.90
N GLN A 226 6.09 -0.79 3.57
CA GLN A 226 4.99 -1.13 4.45
C GLN A 226 3.63 -1.01 3.75
N HIS A 227 3.41 0.01 2.92
CA HIS A 227 2.12 0.34 2.33
C HIS A 227 1.96 -0.12 0.88
N ALA A 228 0.98 -0.97 0.63
CA ALA A 228 0.51 -1.24 -0.72
C ALA A 228 -1.00 -0.90 -0.87
N VAL A 229 -1.31 -0.07 -1.87
CA VAL A 229 -2.69 0.20 -2.34
C VAL A 229 -3.05 -0.90 -3.30
N LEU A 230 -4.31 -1.28 -3.38
CA LEU A 230 -4.75 -2.29 -4.32
C LEU A 230 -6.06 -1.95 -4.98
N THR A 231 -6.08 -1.69 -6.28
CA THR A 231 -7.31 -1.39 -7.01
C THR A 231 -7.51 -2.34 -8.18
N SER A 232 -8.72 -2.85 -8.31
CA SER A 232 -9.27 -3.52 -9.49
C SER A 232 -10.31 -2.63 -10.14
N TYR A 233 -11.00 -3.17 -11.13
CA TYR A 233 -12.04 -2.45 -11.84
C TYR A 233 -13.28 -2.10 -10.97
N GLU A 234 -13.63 -2.94 -9.99
CA GLU A 234 -14.85 -2.77 -9.17
C GLU A 234 -14.58 -2.50 -7.69
N THR A 235 -13.33 -2.72 -7.23
CA THR A 235 -13.01 -2.77 -5.80
C THR A 235 -11.58 -2.31 -5.52
N THR A 236 -11.37 -1.64 -4.38
CA THR A 236 -10.06 -1.29 -3.81
C THR A 236 -9.86 -1.93 -2.42
N LEU A 237 -8.62 -2.24 -2.09
CA LEU A 237 -8.16 -2.80 -0.82
C LEU A 237 -6.83 -2.14 -0.41
N PHE A 238 -6.50 -2.22 0.88
CA PHE A 238 -5.30 -1.61 1.44
C PHE A 238 -4.52 -2.60 2.30
N PHE A 239 -3.21 -2.63 2.10
CA PHE A 239 -2.30 -3.60 2.69
C PHE A 239 -1.19 -2.92 3.45
N TYR A 240 -0.96 -3.37 4.69
CA TYR A 240 0.13 -2.90 5.53
C TYR A 240 0.99 -4.05 6.04
N ARG A 241 2.30 -3.98 5.79
CA ARG A 241 3.32 -4.89 6.30
C ARG A 241 4.18 -4.12 7.31
N PRO A 242 4.08 -4.36 8.64
CA PRO A 242 5.00 -3.76 9.60
C PRO A 242 6.45 -4.23 9.35
N LEU A 243 7.43 -3.38 9.68
CA LEU A 243 8.85 -3.76 9.61
C LEU A 243 9.30 -4.62 10.81
N GLU A 244 8.59 -4.53 11.93
CA GLU A 244 8.87 -5.26 13.17
C GLU A 244 8.39 -6.72 13.12
N ASP A 245 7.34 -7.01 12.35
CA ASP A 245 6.68 -8.32 12.27
C ASP A 245 6.69 -8.84 10.82
N LEU A 246 7.89 -9.25 10.40
CA LEU A 246 8.30 -9.51 9.02
C LEU A 246 7.53 -10.61 8.26
N ASN A 247 6.59 -11.31 8.89
CA ASN A 247 5.81 -12.40 8.29
C ASN A 247 4.28 -12.18 8.39
N THR A 248 3.85 -10.95 8.71
CA THR A 248 2.44 -10.58 8.90
C THR A 248 2.00 -9.51 7.91
N LEU A 249 0.79 -9.67 7.36
CA LEU A 249 0.15 -8.74 6.44
C LEU A 249 -1.21 -8.31 6.97
N PHE A 250 -1.39 -7.02 7.19
CA PHE A 250 -2.69 -6.42 7.53
C PHE A 250 -3.44 -6.06 6.25
N MET A 251 -4.75 -6.27 6.23
CA MET A 251 -5.64 -6.13 5.08
C MET A 251 -6.91 -5.38 5.51
N SER A 252 -7.35 -4.39 4.73
CA SER A 252 -8.61 -3.68 4.95
C SER A 252 -9.83 -4.49 4.51
N LYS A 253 -11.03 -3.96 4.80
CA LYS A 253 -12.23 -4.29 4.01
C LYS A 253 -12.08 -3.91 2.54
N SER A 254 -12.87 -4.57 1.70
CA SER A 254 -13.13 -4.21 0.31
C SER A 254 -13.87 -2.88 0.22
N TYR A 255 -13.31 -1.92 -0.53
CA TYR A 255 -13.90 -0.64 -0.88
C TYR A 255 -14.46 -0.77 -2.29
N ARG A 256 -15.76 -1.02 -2.42
CA ARG A 256 -16.41 -1.07 -3.73
C ARG A 256 -16.42 0.32 -4.37
N ILE A 257 -16.09 0.38 -5.65
CA ILE A 257 -16.15 1.60 -6.46
C ILE A 257 -17.58 1.72 -6.99
N GLU A 258 -18.30 2.77 -6.61
CA GLU A 258 -19.71 2.94 -7.03
C GLU A 258 -19.89 4.15 -7.95
N ALA A 259 -20.17 3.85 -9.23
CA ALA A 259 -20.41 4.83 -10.30
C ALA A 259 -21.43 5.91 -9.90
N GLY A 260 -21.06 7.18 -10.04
CA GLY A 260 -21.93 8.32 -9.69
C GLY A 260 -22.17 8.53 -8.18
N MET A 261 -21.62 7.68 -7.30
CA MET A 261 -21.79 7.84 -5.85
C MET A 261 -21.05 9.09 -5.36
N GLN A 262 -21.79 9.99 -4.69
CA GLN A 262 -21.19 11.12 -3.98
C GLN A 262 -20.50 10.63 -2.71
N ASN A 263 -19.30 11.13 -2.44
CA ASN A 263 -18.45 10.72 -1.30
C ASN A 263 -17.97 9.25 -1.37
N ASP A 264 -17.69 8.72 -2.57
CA ASP A 264 -17.04 7.40 -2.71
C ASP A 264 -15.73 7.37 -1.88
N PRO A 265 -15.60 6.44 -0.91
CA PRO A 265 -14.49 6.43 0.04
C PRO A 265 -13.14 6.06 -0.61
N THR A 266 -13.13 5.51 -1.83
CA THR A 266 -11.95 4.96 -2.49
C THR A 266 -10.89 6.02 -2.76
N LEU A 267 -11.26 7.14 -3.39
CA LEU A 267 -10.32 8.22 -3.70
C LEU A 267 -9.72 8.84 -2.42
N ARG A 268 -10.56 9.03 -1.39
CA ARG A 268 -10.18 9.53 -0.07
C ARG A 268 -9.18 8.59 0.61
N ALA A 269 -9.46 7.28 0.60
CA ALA A 269 -8.60 6.26 1.19
C ALA A 269 -7.27 6.10 0.44
N ILE A 270 -7.25 6.18 -0.90
CA ILE A 270 -6.00 6.15 -1.68
C ILE A 270 -5.11 7.37 -1.37
N TYR A 271 -5.69 8.57 -1.30
CA TYR A 271 -4.99 9.79 -0.87
C TYR A 271 -4.41 9.64 0.55
N ALA A 272 -5.20 9.12 1.49
CA ALA A 272 -4.78 8.88 2.87
C ALA A 272 -3.65 7.84 2.97
N TRP A 273 -3.72 6.75 2.20
CA TRP A 273 -2.69 5.72 2.16
C TRP A 273 -1.39 6.23 1.52
N MET A 274 -1.47 7.13 0.54
CA MET A 274 -0.29 7.82 -0.01
C MET A 274 0.34 8.78 1.01
N LEU A 275 -0.44 9.56 1.78
CA LEU A 275 0.10 10.38 2.87
C LEU A 275 0.79 9.53 3.94
N SER A 276 0.19 8.40 4.31
CA SER A 276 0.79 7.48 5.29
C SER A 276 2.08 6.84 4.76
N ALA A 277 2.14 6.48 3.48
CA ALA A 277 3.36 5.99 2.83
C ALA A 277 4.49 7.03 2.74
N LEU A 278 4.18 8.32 2.93
CA LEU A 278 5.17 9.42 3.05
C LEU A 278 5.52 9.75 4.52
N GLY A 279 5.07 8.95 5.49
CA GLY A 279 5.27 9.23 6.91
C GLY A 279 4.52 10.47 7.42
N SER A 280 3.50 10.93 6.68
CA SER A 280 2.66 12.08 7.10
C SER A 280 1.48 11.67 7.98
N LEU A 281 1.22 10.36 8.11
CA LEU A 281 0.12 9.77 8.89
C LEU A 281 0.51 8.39 9.41
N ASP A 282 0.41 8.16 10.72
CA ASP A 282 0.65 6.84 11.32
C ASP A 282 -0.52 5.86 11.08
N VAL A 283 -0.20 4.66 10.60
CA VAL A 283 -1.14 3.53 10.53
C VAL A 283 -1.30 2.95 11.92
N GLU A 284 -2.43 3.27 12.57
CA GLU A 284 -2.82 2.62 13.82
C GLU A 284 -3.21 1.17 13.55
N LEU A 285 -2.27 0.26 13.77
CA LEU A 285 -2.54 -1.17 13.75
C LEU A 285 -3.40 -1.58 14.96
N PRO A 286 -4.27 -2.60 14.80
CA PRO A 286 -5.01 -3.14 15.93
C PRO A 286 -4.02 -3.77 16.91
N ARG A 287 -4.24 -3.54 18.21
CA ARG A 287 -3.60 -4.33 19.27
C ARG A 287 -4.15 -5.76 19.21
N VAL A 288 -3.47 -6.61 18.45
CA VAL A 288 -3.74 -8.05 18.48
C VAL A 288 -2.95 -8.63 19.65
N ASP A 289 -3.68 -9.11 20.66
CA ASP A 289 -3.18 -9.70 21.91
C ASP A 289 -1.96 -10.60 21.68
N ALA A 290 -0.82 -10.33 22.33
CA ALA A 290 0.48 -10.94 22.01
C ALA A 290 0.44 -12.47 21.91
N ASP A 291 -0.39 -13.13 22.72
CA ASP A 291 -0.55 -14.58 22.73
C ASP A 291 -1.50 -15.12 21.64
N TRP A 292 -1.98 -14.28 20.71
CA TRP A 292 -2.85 -14.72 19.60
C TRP A 292 -2.12 -15.71 18.69
N LYS A 293 -0.88 -15.40 18.29
CA LYS A 293 -0.02 -16.30 17.50
C LYS A 293 0.28 -17.58 18.28
N THR A 294 0.58 -17.46 19.57
CA THR A 294 0.87 -18.58 20.46
C THR A 294 -0.33 -19.54 20.51
N ARG A 295 -1.53 -19.04 20.86
CA ARG A 295 -2.76 -19.85 20.96
C ARG A 295 -3.13 -20.50 19.62
N LEU A 296 -3.10 -19.75 18.52
CA LEU A 296 -3.41 -20.28 17.19
C LEU A 296 -2.37 -21.33 16.73
N THR A 297 -1.10 -21.15 17.08
CA THR A 297 -0.04 -22.15 16.82
C THR A 297 -0.17 -23.39 17.70
N THR A 298 -0.59 -23.24 18.96
CA THR A 298 -0.87 -24.38 19.86
C THR A 298 -2.09 -25.16 19.38
N TYR A 299 -3.20 -24.48 19.10
CA TYR A 299 -4.43 -25.08 18.58
C TYR A 299 -4.18 -25.93 17.32
N LEU A 300 -3.42 -25.41 16.34
CA LEU A 300 -3.09 -26.15 15.11
C LEU A 300 -2.04 -27.26 15.30
N LYS A 301 -1.31 -27.30 16.43
CA LYS A 301 -0.49 -28.46 16.83
C LYS A 301 -1.30 -29.53 17.53
N GLU A 302 -2.37 -29.14 18.22
CA GLU A 302 -3.32 -30.03 18.90
C GLU A 302 -4.30 -30.68 17.91
N HIS A 303 -4.59 -30.01 16.79
CA HIS A 303 -5.50 -30.46 15.71
C HIS A 303 -4.77 -30.56 14.35
N PRO A 304 -3.78 -31.47 14.18
CA PRO A 304 -3.00 -31.58 12.94
C PRO A 304 -3.84 -31.99 11.71
N GLU A 305 -5.02 -32.57 11.90
CA GLU A 305 -6.02 -32.81 10.85
C GLU A 305 -6.60 -31.52 10.23
N GLU A 306 -6.53 -30.38 10.93
CA GLU A 306 -6.88 -29.07 10.37
C GLU A 306 -5.70 -28.47 9.58
N ASP A 307 -4.45 -28.66 10.05
CA ASP A 307 -3.25 -28.12 9.39
C ASP A 307 -2.87 -28.83 8.07
N THR A 308 -3.41 -30.03 7.83
CA THR A 308 -2.93 -30.95 6.77
C THR A 308 -3.62 -30.82 5.41
N VAL A 309 -4.66 -29.99 5.25
CA VAL A 309 -5.58 -30.11 4.10
C VAL A 309 -5.58 -28.95 3.10
N ARG A 310 -5.18 -27.71 3.45
CA ARG A 310 -5.40 -26.53 2.57
C ARG A 310 -4.27 -25.48 2.59
N HIS A 311 -3.62 -25.27 1.44
CA HIS A 311 -2.81 -24.05 1.22
C HIS A 311 -3.73 -22.82 1.13
N GLY A 312 -3.35 -21.73 1.79
CA GLY A 312 -4.09 -20.47 1.78
C GLY A 312 -4.39 -19.87 3.14
N VAL A 313 -5.46 -19.06 3.19
CA VAL A 313 -6.01 -18.52 4.44
C VAL A 313 -6.86 -19.59 5.11
N ASP A 314 -6.50 -19.97 6.33
CA ASP A 314 -7.32 -20.89 7.13
C ASP A 314 -8.52 -20.15 7.74
N VAL A 315 -9.62 -20.07 6.97
CA VAL A 315 -10.86 -19.44 7.43
C VAL A 315 -11.52 -20.24 8.56
N GLY A 316 -11.37 -21.56 8.61
CA GLY A 316 -11.98 -22.39 9.65
C GLY A 316 -11.44 -22.06 11.03
N SER A 317 -10.10 -22.03 11.15
CA SER A 317 -9.46 -21.63 12.40
C SER A 317 -9.66 -20.14 12.71
N VAL A 318 -9.78 -19.25 11.71
CA VAL A 318 -10.16 -17.83 11.92
C VAL A 318 -11.51 -17.69 12.62
N GLU A 319 -12.53 -18.46 12.23
CA GLU A 319 -13.86 -18.33 12.84
C GLU A 319 -13.90 -19.00 14.22
N SER A 320 -13.24 -20.16 14.38
CA SER A 320 -13.05 -20.83 15.67
C SER A 320 -12.33 -19.93 16.70
N VAL A 321 -11.16 -19.38 16.34
CA VAL A 321 -10.38 -18.48 17.20
C VAL A 321 -11.04 -17.11 17.34
N GLY A 322 -11.78 -16.64 16.32
CA GLY A 322 -12.60 -15.42 16.41
C GLY A 322 -13.77 -15.55 17.40
N GLU A 323 -14.40 -16.73 17.50
CA GLU A 323 -15.40 -17.04 18.53
C GLU A 323 -14.75 -17.20 19.91
N GLY A 324 -13.58 -17.85 19.98
CA GLY A 324 -12.79 -17.98 21.21
C GLY A 324 -12.34 -16.63 21.78
N LEU A 325 -11.86 -15.71 20.94
CA LEU A 325 -11.46 -14.35 21.33
C LEU A 325 -12.66 -13.50 21.76
N ARG A 326 -13.77 -13.52 21.00
CA ARG A 326 -15.02 -12.84 21.41
C ARG A 326 -15.55 -13.38 22.73
N THR A 327 -15.50 -14.70 22.93
CA THR A 327 -15.86 -15.34 24.21
C THR A 327 -14.93 -14.93 25.36
N ALA A 328 -13.62 -14.85 25.12
CA ALA A 328 -12.64 -14.42 26.13
C ALA A 328 -12.82 -12.94 26.51
N GLN A 329 -13.00 -12.07 25.52
CA GLN A 329 -13.24 -10.63 25.75
C GLN A 329 -14.57 -10.39 26.46
N ALA A 330 -15.66 -11.06 26.04
CA ALA A 330 -16.94 -10.96 26.73
C ALA A 330 -16.84 -11.40 28.21
N ARG A 331 -16.12 -12.50 28.51
CA ARG A 331 -15.87 -12.95 29.90
C ARG A 331 -15.05 -11.95 30.73
N HIS A 332 -14.13 -11.23 30.10
CA HIS A 332 -13.37 -10.15 30.73
C HIS A 332 -14.26 -8.94 31.04
N GLU A 333 -15.09 -8.51 30.08
CA GLU A 333 -15.96 -7.35 30.19
C GLU A 333 -17.15 -7.56 31.15
N THR A 334 -17.72 -8.77 31.22
CA THR A 334 -18.81 -9.09 32.17
C THR A 334 -18.32 -9.39 33.58
N GLY A 335 -17.03 -9.70 33.76
CA GLY A 335 -16.48 -10.20 35.02
C GLY A 335 -17.03 -11.57 35.48
N THR A 336 -17.84 -12.26 34.68
CA THR A 336 -18.54 -13.50 35.07
C THR A 336 -17.69 -14.78 34.97
N GLY A 337 -16.39 -14.67 35.28
CA GLY A 337 -15.49 -15.80 35.43
C GLY A 337 -15.68 -16.53 36.76
N ARG A 338 -16.48 -17.61 36.77
CA ARG A 338 -16.60 -18.54 37.92
C ARG A 338 -15.34 -19.40 38.10
N ASP A 339 -14.20 -18.78 38.41
CA ASP A 339 -13.05 -19.49 39.01
C ASP A 339 -12.09 -18.58 39.80
N THR A 340 -12.67 -17.65 40.57
CA THR A 340 -11.96 -16.69 41.42
C THR A 340 -11.12 -17.29 42.55
N ARG A 341 -11.04 -18.62 42.69
CA ARG A 341 -10.12 -19.33 43.60
C ARG A 341 -8.78 -19.72 42.94
N SER A 342 -8.74 -19.86 41.61
CA SER A 342 -7.48 -20.06 40.87
C SER A 342 -6.68 -18.76 40.80
N ILE A 343 -7.38 -17.63 40.63
CA ILE A 343 -6.78 -16.31 40.38
C ILE A 343 -5.94 -15.81 41.58
N THR A 344 -6.25 -16.17 42.83
CA THR A 344 -5.41 -15.81 43.99
C THR A 344 -4.00 -16.38 43.87
N SER A 345 -3.87 -17.64 43.46
CA SER A 345 -2.57 -18.29 43.23
C SER A 345 -1.75 -17.64 42.10
N TYR A 346 -2.42 -17.06 41.10
CA TYR A 346 -1.78 -16.25 40.07
C TYR A 346 -1.43 -14.83 40.53
N ARG A 347 -2.26 -14.22 41.38
CA ARG A 347 -2.03 -12.89 41.94
C ARG A 347 -0.79 -12.85 42.83
N ASP A 348 -0.64 -13.85 43.70
CA ASP A 348 0.53 -14.00 44.58
C ASP A 348 1.83 -14.23 43.77
N ARG A 349 1.74 -14.79 42.55
CA ARG A 349 2.88 -14.94 41.63
C ARG A 349 3.20 -13.67 40.84
N LEU A 350 2.20 -12.87 40.46
CA LEU A 350 2.39 -11.62 39.74
C LEU A 350 2.86 -10.48 40.65
N GLN A 351 2.59 -10.54 41.95
CA GLN A 351 2.98 -9.50 42.90
C GLN A 351 4.45 -9.58 43.38
N MET A 352 5.26 -10.49 42.81
CA MET A 352 6.73 -10.55 43.04
C MET A 352 7.56 -9.60 42.16
N TYR A 353 6.99 -8.96 41.15
CA TYR A 353 7.74 -8.18 40.15
C TYR A 353 7.55 -6.66 40.27
N ALA A 354 7.40 -6.15 41.50
CA ALA A 354 7.30 -4.71 41.79
C ALA A 354 8.62 -4.11 42.32
N ASP A 355 9.41 -4.84 43.11
CA ASP A 355 10.72 -4.44 43.65
C ASP A 355 11.65 -5.67 43.81
N PRO A 356 12.95 -5.59 43.46
CA PRO A 356 13.87 -6.71 43.56
C PRO A 356 14.57 -6.81 44.94
N PRO A 357 14.60 -7.99 45.59
CA PRO A 357 15.45 -8.22 46.76
C PRO A 357 16.94 -8.33 46.38
N VAL A 358 17.81 -7.86 47.27
CA VAL A 358 19.28 -7.87 47.11
C VAL A 358 19.83 -9.31 47.06
N PRO A 359 20.76 -9.64 46.14
CA PRO A 359 21.24 -11.01 45.98
C PRO A 359 22.17 -11.46 47.11
N HIS A 360 21.79 -12.53 47.81
CA HIS A 360 22.74 -13.42 48.50
C HIS A 360 23.09 -14.58 47.56
N GLY A 361 24.37 -14.76 47.25
CA GLY A 361 24.85 -15.78 46.32
C GLY A 361 25.10 -17.15 46.97
N ALA A 362 25.13 -18.19 46.14
CA ALA A 362 25.61 -19.53 46.49
C ALA A 362 26.40 -20.13 45.31
N ALA A 363 27.23 -21.14 45.63
CA ALA A 363 28.25 -21.74 44.76
C ALA A 363 27.66 -22.69 43.67
N PRO A 364 28.48 -23.24 42.73
CA PRO A 364 27.99 -23.91 41.52
C PRO A 364 27.61 -25.37 41.74
N GLY A 365 26.84 -25.92 40.78
CA GLY A 365 26.69 -27.36 40.55
C GLY A 365 27.58 -27.82 39.38
N GLU A 366 27.95 -29.10 39.38
CA GLU A 366 29.05 -29.66 38.59
C GLU A 366 28.62 -30.30 37.25
N ASP A 367 29.61 -30.73 36.46
CA ASP A 367 29.45 -31.42 35.17
C ASP A 367 28.73 -32.78 35.28
N GLU A 368 28.03 -33.19 34.22
CA GLU A 368 28.21 -34.55 33.69
C GLU A 368 27.78 -34.68 32.21
N ALA A 369 28.49 -35.54 31.46
CA ALA A 369 28.24 -35.91 30.07
C ALA A 369 29.05 -37.19 29.73
N PRO A 370 28.82 -37.85 28.58
CA PRO A 370 27.59 -38.00 27.79
C PRO A 370 27.12 -39.48 27.79
N SER A 371 26.13 -39.86 26.97
CA SER A 371 25.96 -41.26 26.59
C SER A 371 25.64 -41.44 25.11
N GLU A 372 26.37 -42.35 24.46
CA GLU A 372 26.20 -42.72 23.05
C GLU A 372 25.12 -43.80 22.91
N ARG A 373 24.30 -43.75 21.84
CA ARG A 373 23.74 -44.97 21.22
C ARG A 373 23.68 -44.86 19.69
N SER A 374 24.06 -45.94 19.04
CA SER A 374 24.08 -46.13 17.58
C SER A 374 22.90 -47.00 17.14
N SER A 375 22.31 -46.70 15.97
CA SER A 375 21.69 -47.73 15.10
C SER A 375 21.37 -47.26 13.67
N THR A 376 22.24 -47.66 12.74
CA THR A 376 21.92 -48.32 11.44
C THR A 376 20.78 -47.82 10.51
N THR A 377 21.21 -47.35 9.33
CA THR A 377 20.75 -47.72 7.96
C THR A 377 19.30 -47.51 7.48
N GLY A 378 19.16 -46.85 6.31
CA GLY A 378 17.92 -46.84 5.52
C GLY A 378 18.03 -46.04 4.20
N ARG A 379 18.89 -46.45 3.26
CA ARG A 379 19.12 -45.72 1.99
C ARG A 379 18.40 -46.35 0.80
N THR A 380 17.21 -45.87 0.47
CA THR A 380 16.48 -46.19 -0.77
C THR A 380 16.66 -45.10 -1.83
N THR A 381 17.08 -45.49 -3.03
CA THR A 381 17.16 -44.60 -4.21
C THR A 381 15.86 -44.66 -5.02
N PRO A 382 15.19 -43.53 -5.33
CA PRO A 382 14.07 -43.52 -6.26
C PRO A 382 14.50 -43.88 -7.68
N HIS A 383 13.65 -44.61 -8.41
CA HIS A 383 13.78 -44.76 -9.87
C HIS A 383 13.33 -43.46 -10.58
N PRO A 384 13.93 -43.11 -11.74
CA PRO A 384 13.43 -42.02 -12.57
C PRO A 384 12.09 -42.41 -13.23
N PRO A 385 11.13 -41.47 -13.36
CA PRO A 385 9.89 -41.71 -14.09
C PRO A 385 10.13 -41.82 -15.62
N PRO A 386 9.25 -42.51 -16.36
CA PRO A 386 9.34 -42.61 -17.82
C PRO A 386 9.04 -41.25 -18.50
N PRO A 387 9.59 -40.98 -19.69
CA PRO A 387 9.33 -39.74 -20.42
C PRO A 387 7.90 -39.69 -20.98
N SER A 388 7.20 -38.58 -20.74
CA SER A 388 5.91 -38.29 -21.37
C SER A 388 6.06 -38.02 -22.88
N PRO A 389 5.09 -38.44 -23.71
CA PRO A 389 5.14 -38.25 -25.17
C PRO A 389 4.90 -36.81 -25.61
N ASP A 390 5.21 -36.55 -26.89
CA ASP A 390 5.56 -35.22 -27.39
C ASP A 390 4.39 -34.25 -27.65
N THR A 391 4.80 -32.98 -27.74
CA THR A 391 4.02 -31.76 -27.91
C THR A 391 3.13 -31.69 -29.16
N THR A 392 1.94 -31.12 -29.01
CA THR A 392 1.22 -30.45 -30.12
C THR A 392 1.86 -29.08 -30.43
N PRO A 393 1.71 -28.56 -31.66
CA PRO A 393 2.72 -27.67 -32.26
C PRO A 393 2.74 -26.23 -31.70
N LYS A 394 3.95 -25.69 -31.57
CA LYS A 394 4.20 -24.26 -31.31
C LYS A 394 3.69 -23.43 -32.49
N ALA A 395 2.93 -22.37 -32.20
CA ALA A 395 2.50 -21.40 -33.21
C ALA A 395 3.70 -20.70 -33.87
N SER A 396 3.62 -20.46 -35.18
CA SER A 396 4.72 -19.90 -35.97
C SER A 396 5.17 -18.53 -35.47
N ARG A 397 6.47 -18.42 -35.13
CA ARG A 397 7.12 -17.17 -34.73
C ARG A 397 7.17 -16.22 -35.94
N VAL A 398 6.24 -15.26 -35.99
CA VAL A 398 6.22 -14.22 -37.03
C VAL A 398 7.54 -13.45 -36.97
N LEU A 399 8.24 -13.39 -38.11
CA LEU A 399 9.48 -12.63 -38.23
C LEU A 399 9.18 -11.12 -38.15
N PRO A 400 9.99 -10.33 -37.42
CA PRO A 400 9.82 -8.88 -37.42
C PRO A 400 10.05 -8.35 -38.85
N ARG A 401 9.10 -7.56 -39.35
CA ARG A 401 9.27 -6.84 -40.63
C ARG A 401 10.46 -5.88 -40.50
N SER A 402 11.39 -5.97 -41.45
CA SER A 402 12.46 -4.97 -41.60
C SER A 402 11.86 -3.57 -41.75
N ALA A 403 12.39 -2.60 -41.02
CA ALA A 403 11.97 -1.21 -41.16
C ALA A 403 12.34 -0.67 -42.57
N PRO A 404 11.46 0.10 -43.22
CA PRO A 404 11.80 0.78 -44.46
C PRO A 404 12.86 1.87 -44.21
N SER A 405 13.69 2.13 -45.22
CA SER A 405 14.77 3.10 -45.11
C SER A 405 14.25 4.53 -44.91
N ALA A 406 15.01 5.37 -44.22
CA ALA A 406 14.66 6.77 -44.00
C ALA A 406 14.72 7.56 -45.32
N HIS A 407 13.63 8.24 -45.67
CA HIS A 407 13.64 9.29 -46.69
C HIS A 407 14.14 10.61 -46.10
N GLU A 408 14.89 11.37 -46.91
CA GLU A 408 15.40 12.68 -46.52
C GLU A 408 14.26 13.70 -46.27
N PRO A 409 14.38 14.61 -45.29
CA PRO A 409 13.46 15.72 -45.14
C PRO A 409 13.66 16.76 -46.27
N PRO A 410 12.58 17.31 -46.85
CA PRO A 410 12.68 18.34 -47.89
C PRO A 410 13.24 19.66 -47.34
N ARG A 411 13.89 20.43 -48.22
CA ARG A 411 14.61 21.65 -47.86
C ARG A 411 13.69 22.82 -47.47
N SER A 412 14.05 23.48 -46.37
CA SER A 412 14.07 24.95 -46.20
C SER A 412 12.91 25.77 -46.78
N MET A 413 12.01 26.24 -45.90
CA MET A 413 11.35 27.54 -46.08
C MET A 413 11.96 28.57 -45.12
N VAL A 414 12.45 29.67 -45.68
CA VAL A 414 12.95 30.84 -44.94
C VAL A 414 11.84 31.91 -44.96
N PRO A 415 11.39 32.45 -43.82
CA PRO A 415 10.53 33.63 -43.79
C PRO A 415 11.33 34.86 -44.26
N PRO A 416 10.76 35.78 -45.04
CA PRO A 416 11.47 36.98 -45.48
C PRO A 416 11.74 37.95 -44.32
N ASP A 417 12.89 38.62 -44.37
CA ASP A 417 13.16 39.81 -43.53
C ASP A 417 12.18 40.93 -43.91
N ASP A 418 11.55 41.54 -42.90
CA ASP A 418 10.76 42.76 -43.07
C ASP A 418 11.40 43.96 -42.35
N ARG A 419 11.14 45.17 -42.85
CA ARG A 419 12.11 46.29 -42.78
C ARG A 419 12.07 47.13 -41.50
N GLN A 420 13.23 47.74 -41.22
CA GLN A 420 13.37 48.85 -40.27
C GLN A 420 12.84 50.18 -40.85
N GLU A 421 11.84 50.75 -40.18
CA GLU A 421 11.68 52.20 -39.92
C GLU A 421 11.04 52.32 -38.52
N GLY A 422 11.23 53.35 -37.68
CA GLY A 422 12.04 54.56 -37.76
C GLY A 422 11.60 55.56 -36.67
N SER A 423 12.46 56.54 -36.33
CA SER A 423 12.16 57.73 -35.48
C SER A 423 12.00 57.60 -33.95
N SER A 424 13.13 57.72 -33.25
CA SER A 424 13.48 58.86 -32.37
C SER A 424 12.39 59.66 -31.62
N ARG A 425 12.47 59.73 -30.26
CA ARG A 425 12.91 60.94 -29.49
C ARG A 425 12.77 60.80 -27.95
N SER A 426 13.59 61.59 -27.24
CA SER A 426 13.47 62.17 -25.87
C SER A 426 12.61 61.43 -24.81
N GLY A 427 13.09 61.09 -23.59
CA GLY A 427 14.29 61.52 -22.86
C GLY A 427 13.99 62.60 -21.82
N ARG A 428 14.23 62.33 -20.53
CA ARG A 428 14.35 63.29 -19.41
C ARG A 428 14.99 62.66 -18.17
N HIS A 429 15.64 63.48 -17.34
CA HIS A 429 16.23 63.08 -16.06
C HIS A 429 15.25 63.20 -14.89
N HIS A 430 15.36 62.34 -13.88
CA HIS A 430 15.45 62.67 -12.45
C HIS A 430 16.19 61.49 -11.77
N ALA A 431 17.29 61.63 -11.03
CA ALA A 431 17.67 62.57 -9.95
C ALA A 431 17.14 62.17 -8.56
N ALA A 432 17.87 61.23 -7.95
CA ALA A 432 18.06 60.93 -6.53
C ALA A 432 17.11 61.49 -5.45
N GLN A 433 16.69 60.60 -4.54
CA GLN A 433 16.67 60.89 -3.10
C GLN A 433 17.24 59.70 -2.29
N ARG A 434 18.24 59.97 -1.43
CA ARG A 434 18.70 59.05 -0.37
C ARG A 434 18.05 59.48 0.95
N GLY A 435 17.09 58.70 1.45
CA GLY A 435 16.57 58.83 2.82
C GLY A 435 17.53 58.18 3.83
N THR A 436 17.72 58.81 5.00
CA THR A 436 18.69 58.36 6.02
C THR A 436 18.03 57.92 7.33
N ARG A 437 18.72 57.01 8.03
CA ARG A 437 18.62 56.68 9.48
C ARG A 437 17.32 56.04 9.99
N GLY A 438 17.50 54.89 10.65
CA GLY A 438 16.53 54.23 11.53
C GLY A 438 17.25 53.38 12.58
N SER A 439 18.07 54.00 13.43
CA SER A 439 18.88 53.30 14.43
C SER A 439 18.07 53.00 15.69
N GLY A 440 17.65 51.75 15.88
CA GLY A 440 16.91 51.28 17.05
C GLY A 440 17.57 50.08 17.70
N ALA A 441 18.38 50.31 18.74
CA ALA A 441 18.99 49.25 19.53
C ALA A 441 18.21 49.02 20.85
N SER A 442 17.87 47.78 21.14
CA SER A 442 17.47 47.33 22.48
C SER A 442 18.32 46.12 22.91
N ARG A 443 18.43 45.90 24.22
CA ARG A 443 19.39 44.94 24.83
C ARG A 443 18.67 43.93 25.72
N GLY A 444 19.21 42.73 25.77
CA GLY A 444 18.92 41.71 26.78
C GLY A 444 17.92 40.65 26.31
N ARG A 445 17.97 39.40 26.82
CA ARG A 445 18.78 38.89 27.94
C ARG A 445 19.56 37.63 27.57
N GLN A 446 20.69 37.44 28.26
CA GLN A 446 21.42 36.17 28.35
C GLN A 446 20.64 35.14 29.18
N GLY A 447 20.86 33.84 28.90
CA GLY A 447 20.48 32.72 29.76
C GLY A 447 19.89 31.55 28.96
N GLY A 448 20.41 30.31 29.03
CA GLY A 448 21.71 29.90 29.59
C GLY A 448 21.80 28.42 29.95
N ARG A 449 22.82 27.73 29.40
CA ARG A 449 23.35 26.40 29.76
C ARG A 449 22.48 25.14 29.54
N LYS A 450 23.14 24.17 28.86
CA LYS A 450 23.03 22.70 28.96
C LYS A 450 21.68 22.07 28.57
N GLY A 451 21.63 20.91 27.91
CA GLY A 451 22.71 20.03 27.44
C GLY A 451 22.55 18.61 27.99
N GLY A 452 22.43 17.64 27.09
CA GLY A 452 22.22 16.23 27.40
C GLY A 452 21.89 15.46 26.13
N ASP A 453 22.89 14.76 25.59
CA ASP A 453 22.66 13.56 24.78
C ASP A 453 22.15 12.42 25.70
N VAL A 454 21.64 11.34 25.08
CA VAL A 454 21.65 9.92 25.50
C VAL A 454 20.30 9.25 25.21
N LEU A 455 20.38 8.19 24.38
CA LEU A 455 19.32 7.24 23.97
C LEU A 455 18.17 7.83 23.14
#